data_AF-A0A645GS23-F1
#
_entry.id   AF-A0A645GS23-F1
#
_cell.length_a   1.000
_cell.length_b   1.000
_cell.length_c   1.000
_cell.angle_alpha   90.00
_cell.angle_beta   90.00
_cell.angle_gamma   90.00
#
_symmetry.space_group_name_H-M   'P 1'
#
loop_
_entity.id
_entity.type
_entity.pdbx_description
1 polymer ?
#
loop_
_entity_poly.entity_id
_entity_poly.type
_entity_poly.pdbx_seq_one_letter_code
_entity_poly.pdbx_strand_id
1 'polypeptide(L)'
;MSRPKSPTLGELLQAMEVKTRALMVEEIARAREYLGSPLTPKECEAYLKQSGTDMTAEMQQLAATVELRQKTEASEFMRRAIERAERRDIALDEPE
;
A
#
# COMPACT_ATOMS: atom_id res chain seq x y z
N MET A 1 -21.78 36.84 22.20
CA MET A 1 -21.30 35.66 21.45
C MET A 1 -20.49 34.79 22.40
N SER A 2 -20.94 33.57 22.69
CA SER A 2 -20.24 32.65 23.60
C SER A 2 -19.00 32.08 22.90
N ARG A 3 -17.84 32.05 23.59
CA ARG A 3 -16.64 31.40 23.04
C ARG A 3 -16.89 29.88 22.93
N PRO A 4 -16.49 29.22 21.82
CA PRO A 4 -16.57 27.77 21.75
C PRO A 4 -15.75 27.16 22.88
N LYS A 5 -16.30 26.13 23.54
CA LYS A 5 -15.58 25.38 24.59
C LYS A 5 -14.35 24.71 23.98
N SER A 6 -13.22 24.82 24.68
CA SER A 6 -12.02 24.06 24.33
C SER A 6 -12.28 22.56 24.49
N PRO A 7 -11.83 21.73 23.54
CA PRO A 7 -11.98 20.28 23.66
C PRO A 7 -11.15 19.75 24.84
N THR A 8 -11.68 18.72 25.47
CA THR A 8 -11.01 17.95 26.52
C THR A 8 -9.94 17.04 25.93
N LEU A 9 -9.00 16.58 26.77
CA LEU A 9 -7.99 15.61 26.36
C LEU A 9 -8.61 14.32 25.79
N GLY A 10 -9.71 13.84 26.38
CA GLY A 10 -10.42 12.65 25.90
C GLY A 10 -10.98 12.84 24.49
N GLU A 11 -11.60 13.99 24.20
CA GLU A 11 -12.12 14.33 22.87
C GLU A 11 -10.99 14.42 21.83
N LEU A 12 -9.83 14.98 22.21
CA LEU A 12 -8.66 15.05 21.34
C LEU A 12 -8.09 13.66 21.02
N LEU A 13 -7.97 12.79 22.01
CA LEU A 13 -7.48 11.42 21.82
C LEU A 13 -8.42 10.60 20.92
N GLN A 14 -9.73 10.72 21.13
CA GLN A 14 -10.73 10.05 20.29
C GLN A 14 -10.70 10.57 18.85
N ALA A 15 -10.59 11.88 18.65
CA ALA A 15 -10.46 12.47 17.32
C ALA A 15 -9.18 11.99 16.61
N MET A 16 -8.07 11.88 17.35
CA MET A 16 -6.81 11.36 16.84
C MET A 16 -6.94 9.89 16.43
N GLU A 17 -7.59 9.05 17.24
CA GLU A 17 -7.81 7.64 16.90
C GLU A 17 -8.62 7.47 15.60
N VAL A 18 -9.72 8.21 15.46
CA VAL A 18 -10.55 8.19 14.25
C VAL A 18 -9.74 8.63 13.02
N LYS A 19 -8.94 9.69 13.16
CA LYS A 19 -8.10 10.20 12.06
C LYS A 19 -7.03 9.19 11.67
N THR A 20 -6.34 8.60 12.64
CA THR A 20 -5.34 7.55 12.38
C THR A 20 -5.97 6.37 11.66
N ARG A 21 -7.16 5.95 12.07
CA ARG A 21 -7.88 4.85 11.42
C ARG A 21 -8.20 5.15 9.97
N ALA A 22 -8.73 6.34 9.68
CA ALA A 22 -9.03 6.76 8.31
C ALA A 22 -7.78 6.70 7.41
N LEU A 23 -6.63 7.19 7.91
CA LEU A 23 -5.36 7.12 7.19
C LEU A 23 -4.91 5.67 6.94
N MET A 24 -5.06 4.78 7.92
CA MET A 24 -4.74 3.36 7.74
C MET A 24 -5.64 2.71 6.68
N VAL A 25 -6.94 3.02 6.65
CA VAL A 25 -7.85 2.50 5.60
C VAL A 25 -7.42 2.98 4.22
N GLU A 26 -7.03 4.25 4.08
CA GLU A 26 -6.52 4.78 2.82
C GLU A 26 -5.26 4.05 2.34
N GLU A 27 -4.31 3.76 3.25
CA GLU A 27 -3.10 3.01 2.89
C GLU A 27 -3.42 1.56 2.51
N ILE A 28 -4.32 0.90 3.25
CA ILE A 28 -4.79 -0.44 2.92
C ILE A 28 -5.44 -0.44 1.52
N ALA A 29 -6.28 0.55 1.22
CA ALA A 29 -6.93 0.69 -0.07
C ALA A 29 -5.91 0.83 -1.20
N ARG A 30 -4.91 1.72 -1.04
CA ARG A 30 -3.82 1.90 -2.00
C ARG A 30 -3.01 0.62 -2.22
N ALA A 31 -2.63 -0.05 -1.14
CA ALA A 31 -1.87 -1.30 -1.23
C ALA A 31 -2.68 -2.39 -1.96
N ARG A 32 -3.95 -2.55 -1.62
CA ARG A 32 -4.84 -3.52 -2.24
C ARG A 32 -5.13 -3.20 -3.72
N GLU A 33 -5.25 -1.94 -4.08
CA GLU A 33 -5.36 -1.52 -5.48
C GLU A 33 -4.10 -1.86 -6.28
N TYR A 34 -2.91 -1.54 -5.75
CA TYR A 34 -1.64 -1.92 -6.37
C TYR A 34 -1.52 -3.45 -6.54
N LEU A 35 -1.99 -4.22 -5.55
CA LEU A 35 -2.01 -5.67 -5.59
C LEU A 35 -3.09 -6.25 -6.52
N GLY A 36 -3.97 -5.43 -7.11
CA GLY A 36 -5.01 -5.85 -8.06
C GLY A 36 -6.29 -6.37 -7.40
N SER A 37 -6.49 -6.12 -6.11
CA SER A 37 -7.70 -6.48 -5.36
C SER A 37 -8.25 -5.27 -4.60
N PRO A 38 -8.71 -4.21 -5.30
CA PRO A 38 -9.17 -2.97 -4.68
C PRO A 38 -10.28 -3.21 -3.66
N LEU A 39 -10.32 -2.38 -2.62
CA LEU A 39 -11.37 -2.43 -1.61
C LEU A 39 -12.72 -1.98 -2.18
N THR A 40 -13.76 -2.70 -1.79
CA THR A 40 -15.14 -2.25 -1.95
C THR A 40 -15.50 -1.22 -0.87
N PRO A 41 -16.49 -0.34 -1.10
CA PRO A 41 -16.97 0.59 -0.08
C PRO A 41 -17.39 -0.09 1.23
N LYS A 42 -17.99 -1.28 1.13
CA LYS A 42 -18.41 -2.08 2.29
C LYS A 42 -17.22 -2.59 3.10
N GLU A 43 -16.14 -2.98 2.44
CA GLU A 43 -14.91 -3.35 3.15
C GLU A 43 -14.27 -2.13 3.82
N CYS A 44 -14.21 -0.97 3.15
CA CYS A 44 -13.73 0.27 3.77
C CYS A 44 -14.50 0.61 5.05
N GLU A 45 -15.84 0.50 5.03
CA GLU A 45 -16.66 0.69 6.23
C GLU A 45 -16.38 -0.34 7.33
N ALA A 46 -16.05 -1.58 6.97
CA ALA A 46 -15.68 -2.61 7.93
C ALA A 46 -14.35 -2.29 8.61
N TYR A 47 -13.35 -1.81 7.86
CA TYR A 47 -12.07 -1.38 8.43
C TYR A 47 -12.22 -0.21 9.38
N LEU A 48 -13.07 0.77 9.06
CA LEU A 48 -13.33 1.90 9.96
C LEU A 48 -13.92 1.47 11.31
N LYS A 49 -14.50 0.26 11.40
CA LYS A 49 -15.08 -0.30 12.63
C LYS A 49 -14.14 -1.27 13.36
N GLN A 50 -13.02 -1.68 12.76
CA GLN A 50 -12.06 -2.60 13.38
C GLN A 50 -11.23 -1.94 14.49
N SER A 51 -10.63 -2.78 15.34
CA SER A 51 -9.71 -2.34 16.37
C SER A 51 -8.36 -1.91 15.76
N GLY A 52 -7.67 -0.96 16.39
CA GLY A 52 -6.39 -0.45 15.87
C GLY A 52 -5.27 -1.50 15.82
N THR A 53 -5.30 -2.51 16.70
CA THR A 53 -4.32 -3.61 16.73
C THR A 53 -4.46 -4.52 15.51
N ASP A 54 -5.69 -4.84 15.12
CA ASP A 54 -5.95 -5.72 13.97
C ASP A 54 -5.53 -5.04 12.66
N MET A 55 -5.82 -3.74 12.52
CA MET A 55 -5.42 -2.96 11.35
C MET A 55 -3.90 -2.82 11.20
N THR A 56 -3.17 -2.73 12.32
CA THR A 56 -1.71 -2.61 12.28
C THR A 56 -1.07 -3.89 11.75
N ALA A 57 -1.54 -5.06 12.21
CA ALA A 57 -1.06 -6.35 11.75
C ALA A 57 -1.33 -6.53 10.24
N GLU A 58 -2.51 -6.14 9.79
CA GLU A 58 -2.86 -6.22 8.37
C GLU A 58 -2.03 -5.28 7.50
N MET A 59 -1.80 -4.04 7.94
CA MET A 59 -0.90 -3.12 7.23
C MET A 59 0.51 -3.68 7.07
N GLN A 60 1.03 -4.37 8.10
CA GLN A 60 2.35 -5.00 8.00
C GLN A 60 2.38 -6.12 6.97
N GLN A 61 1.33 -6.96 6.91
CA GLN A 61 1.21 -8.02 5.92
C GLN A 61 1.09 -7.47 4.49
N LEU A 62 0.27 -6.44 4.30
CA LEU A 62 0.12 -5.77 3.01
C LEU A 62 1.43 -5.12 2.57
N ALA A 63 2.13 -4.43 3.47
CA ALA A 63 3.42 -3.81 3.16
C ALA A 63 4.44 -4.86 2.68
N ALA A 64 4.55 -6.00 3.38
CA ALA A 64 5.44 -7.09 2.97
C ALA A 64 5.05 -7.68 1.60
N THR A 65 3.75 -7.80 1.32
CA THR A 65 3.24 -8.31 0.05
C THR A 65 3.52 -7.34 -1.10
N VAL A 66 3.33 -6.04 -0.88
CA VAL A 66 3.66 -4.97 -1.84
C VAL A 66 5.16 -4.99 -2.14
N GLU A 67 6.01 -5.06 -1.11
CA GLU A 67 7.46 -5.12 -1.27
C GLU A 67 7.88 -6.35 -2.09
N LEU A 68 7.30 -7.52 -1.81
CA LEU A 68 7.57 -8.74 -2.56
C LEU A 68 7.22 -8.58 -4.04
N ARG A 69 6.02 -8.05 -4.34
CA ARG A 69 5.58 -7.81 -5.71
C ARG A 69 6.51 -6.85 -6.46
N GLN A 70 6.90 -5.74 -5.83
CA GLN A 70 7.84 -4.78 -6.42
C GLN A 70 9.19 -5.44 -6.74
N LYS A 71 9.72 -6.28 -5.83
CA LYS A 71 10.96 -7.03 -6.07
C LYS A 71 10.82 -8.01 -7.24
N THR A 72 9.68 -8.71 -7.34
CA THR A 72 9.41 -9.61 -8.47
C THR A 72 9.32 -8.85 -9.78
N GLU A 73 8.57 -7.75 -9.84
CA GLU A 73 8.44 -6.89 -11.04
C GLU A 73 9.81 -6.35 -11.49
N ALA A 74 10.64 -5.88 -10.55
CA ALA A 74 11.99 -5.43 -10.84
C ALA A 74 12.89 -6.57 -11.35
N SER A 75 12.81 -7.76 -10.74
CA SER A 75 13.59 -8.93 -11.15
C SER A 75 13.22 -9.39 -12.55
N GLU A 76 11.93 -9.42 -12.87
CA GLU A 76 11.46 -9.73 -14.22
C GLU A 76 11.91 -8.70 -15.26
N PHE A 77 11.86 -7.42 -14.90
CA PHE A 77 12.36 -6.35 -15.76
C PHE A 77 13.85 -6.54 -16.07
N MET A 78 14.67 -6.78 -15.04
CA MET A 78 16.11 -7.03 -15.21
C MET A 78 16.38 -8.26 -16.07
N ARG A 79 15.67 -9.37 -15.85
CA ARG A 79 15.80 -10.58 -16.68
C ARG A 79 15.53 -10.26 -18.15
N ARG A 80 14.41 -9.58 -18.45
CA ARG A 80 14.06 -9.19 -19.82
C ARG A 80 15.07 -8.21 -20.43
N ALA A 81 15.71 -7.36 -19.62
CA ALA A 81 16.74 -6.44 -20.09
C ALA A 81 18.03 -7.20 -20.48
N ILE A 82 18.45 -8.18 -19.67
CA ILE A 82 19.60 -9.05 -19.96
C ILE A 82 19.34 -9.86 -21.24
N GLU A 83 18.19 -10.53 -21.34
CA GLU A 83 17.82 -11.31 -22.53
C GLU A 83 17.85 -10.47 -23.82
N ARG A 84 17.45 -9.19 -23.75
CA ARG A 84 17.52 -8.27 -24.89
C ARG A 84 18.95 -7.86 -25.24
N ALA A 85 19.81 -7.66 -24.23
CA ALA A 85 21.21 -7.31 -24.45
C ALA A 85 21.95 -8.48 -25.11
N GLU A 86 21.78 -9.70 -24.59
CA GLU A 86 22.39 -10.91 -25.15
C GLU A 86 21.97 -11.16 -26.61
N ARG A 87 20.67 -11.02 -26.91
CA ARG A 87 20.18 -11.15 -28.31
C ARG A 87 20.74 -10.08 -29.25
N ARG A 88 20.99 -8.88 -28.74
CA ARG A 88 21.54 -7.78 -29.53
C ARG A 88 23.02 -7.98 -29.81
N ASP A 89 23.77 -8.54 -28.87
CA ASP A 89 25.19 -8.86 -29.05
C ASP A 89 25.38 -10.03 -30.04
N ILE A 90 24.54 -11.08 -29.96
CA ILE A 90 24.58 -12.20 -30.91
C ILE A 90 24.30 -11.75 -32.36
N ALA A 91 23.41 -10.76 -32.55
CA ALA A 91 23.06 -10.26 -33.88
C ALA A 91 24.17 -9.39 -34.53
N LEU A 92 25.18 -8.97 -33.78
CA LEU A 92 26.34 -8.21 -34.29
C LEU A 92 27.55 -9.11 -34.60
N ASP A 93 27.50 -10.38 -34.18
CA ASP A 93 28.56 -11.38 -34.37
C ASP A 93 28.32 -12.30 -35.58
N GLU A 94 27.28 -12.08 -36.40
CA GLU A 94 27.13 -12.79 -37.68
C GLU A 94 28.14 -12.23 -38.72
N PRO A 95 29.11 -13.03 -39.20
CA PRO A 95 30.03 -12.59 -40.25
C PRO A 95 29.33 -12.56 -41.62
N GLU A 96 29.54 -11.47 -42.37
CA GLU A 96 29.21 -11.35 -43.81
C GLU A 96 29.90 -12.42 -44.67
#